data_AF-A0A1T4QE52-F1
#
_entry.id   AF-A0A1T4QE52-F1
#
_cell.length_a   1.000
_cell.length_b   1.000
_cell.length_c   1.000
_cell.angle_alpha   90.00
_cell.angle_beta   90.00
_cell.angle_gamma   90.00
#
_symmetry.space_group_name_H-M   'P 1'
#
loop_
_entity.id
_entity.type
_entity.pdbx_description
1 polymer ?
#
loop_
_entity_poly.entity_id
_entity_poly.type
_entity_poly.pdbx_seq_one_letter_code
_entity_poly.pdbx_strand_id
1 'polypeptide(L)'
;MKKLLLLLMLAAVVCSHVNAAANFILPQAPTMNVEGTANSIVSKLDKSLLLTDKQKPRLLTIVTTYLQQKVNIQPLQQTNKKAYTTKLNSMQNGLHNKLKPLLTLTQYTEFMGLKPKTFDETNVLSQLYY
;
A
#
# COMPACT_ATOMS: atom_id res chain seq x y z
N MET A 1 -4.06 11.13 73.01
CA MET A 1 -4.95 10.45 72.04
C MET A 1 -5.37 11.52 71.03
N LYS A 2 -5.02 11.54 69.74
CA LYS A 2 -4.63 10.55 68.74
C LYS A 2 -3.55 11.23 67.88
N LYS A 3 -2.32 10.69 67.88
CA LYS A 3 -1.69 10.05 66.71
C LYS A 3 -1.52 11.03 65.53
N LEU A 4 -0.30 11.54 65.33
CA LEU A 4 0.67 11.00 64.34
C LEU A 4 0.44 11.75 63.00
N LEU A 5 1.31 12.65 62.54
CA LEU A 5 2.56 12.28 61.90
C LEU A 5 3.53 13.49 61.81
N LEU A 6 4.71 13.31 62.38
CA LEU A 6 5.97 13.94 61.96
C LEU A 6 6.20 13.70 60.45
N LEU A 7 6.65 14.70 59.68
CA LEU A 7 8.07 14.97 59.37
C LEU A 7 8.75 13.77 58.68
N LEU A 8 9.11 13.88 57.39
CA LEU A 8 10.48 13.57 56.94
C LEU A 8 10.76 14.03 55.50
N MET A 9 11.90 14.69 55.36
CA MET A 9 12.57 15.06 54.13
C MET A 9 13.20 13.85 53.41
N LEU A 10 13.23 13.94 52.08
CA LEU A 10 14.31 13.58 51.16
C LEU A 10 14.95 12.17 51.26
N ALA A 11 14.65 11.31 50.28
CA ALA A 11 15.61 10.34 49.74
C ALA A 11 15.24 9.96 48.29
N ALA A 12 16.20 10.13 47.40
CA ALA A 12 16.13 9.78 45.99
C ALA A 12 16.02 8.26 45.78
N VAL A 13 15.10 7.83 44.91
CA VAL A 13 15.28 6.63 44.09
C VAL A 13 14.70 6.91 42.70
N VAL A 14 15.60 6.99 41.74
CA VAL A 14 15.32 6.93 40.31
C VAL A 14 14.77 5.53 40.01
N CYS A 15 13.45 5.39 39.88
CA CYS A 15 12.85 4.18 39.32
C CYS A 15 12.74 4.36 37.80
N SER A 16 13.76 3.84 37.13
CA SER A 16 13.76 3.25 35.79
C SER A 16 12.44 3.30 35.02
N HIS A 17 12.46 4.03 33.90
CA HIS A 17 11.50 3.87 32.82
C HIS A 17 11.71 2.47 32.24
N VAL A 18 10.87 1.52 32.64
CA VAL A 18 10.69 0.29 31.84
C VAL A 18 9.92 0.68 30.58
N ASN A 19 10.65 1.08 29.54
CA ASN A 19 10.14 0.95 28.17
C ASN A 19 10.08 -0.55 27.88
N ALA A 20 8.99 -1.19 28.31
CA ALA A 20 8.59 -2.44 27.71
C ALA A 20 8.21 -2.10 26.26
N ALA A 21 9.18 -2.18 25.36
CA ALA A 21 8.92 -2.33 23.94
C ALA A 21 8.25 -3.71 23.80
N ALA A 22 6.94 -3.74 24.04
CA ALA A 22 6.11 -4.84 23.61
C ALA A 22 6.26 -4.89 22.09
N ASN A 23 7.07 -5.83 21.61
CA ASN A 23 7.06 -6.23 20.22
C ASN A 23 5.70 -6.88 19.97
N PHE A 24 4.69 -6.04 19.76
CA PHE A 24 3.42 -6.47 19.19
C PHE A 24 3.74 -6.95 17.77
N ILE A 25 4.04 -8.24 17.63
CA ILE A 25 3.97 -8.93 16.36
C ILE A 25 2.47 -9.00 16.05
N LEU A 26 1.93 -7.91 15.50
CA LEU A 26 0.66 -7.98 14.82
C LEU A 26 0.82 -9.02 13.71
N PRO A 27 -0.09 -9.99 13.57
CA PRO A 27 -0.04 -10.91 12.45
C PRO A 27 0.05 -10.07 11.17
N GLN A 28 1.18 -10.21 10.46
CA GLN A 28 1.33 -9.55 9.17
C GLN A 28 0.22 -10.10 8.27
N ALA A 29 -0.61 -9.21 7.73
CA ALA A 29 -1.52 -9.59 6.67
C ALA A 29 -0.71 -10.30 5.57
N PRO A 30 -1.26 -11.35 4.93
CA PRO A 30 -0.57 -12.06 3.86
C PRO A 30 0.01 -11.06 2.86
N THR A 31 1.32 -11.12 2.65
CA THR A 31 1.98 -10.25 1.67
C THR A 31 1.50 -10.64 0.28
N MET A 32 1.07 -9.65 -0.50
CA MET A 32 0.65 -9.85 -1.89
C MET A 32 1.76 -10.56 -2.67
N ASN A 33 1.43 -11.60 -3.44
CA ASN A 33 2.32 -12.13 -4.47
C ASN A 33 2.39 -11.11 -5.62
N VAL A 34 3.37 -10.21 -5.55
CA VAL A 34 3.51 -9.09 -6.48
C VAL A 34 3.69 -9.56 -7.92
N GLU A 35 4.58 -10.53 -8.16
CA GLU A 35 4.89 -11.01 -9.50
C GLU A 35 3.68 -11.71 -10.13
N GLY A 36 3.02 -12.61 -9.39
CA GLY A 36 1.82 -13.30 -9.86
C GLY A 36 0.66 -12.32 -10.13
N THR A 37 0.50 -11.32 -9.26
CA THR A 37 -0.52 -10.28 -9.42
C THR A 37 -0.22 -9.41 -10.64
N ALA A 38 1.02 -8.99 -10.84
CA ALA A 38 1.43 -8.18 -11.99
C ALA A 38 1.20 -8.92 -13.30
N ASN A 39 1.59 -10.20 -13.40
CA ASN A 39 1.34 -11.03 -14.57
C ASN A 39 -0.16 -11.19 -14.86
N SER A 40 -0.97 -11.37 -13.82
CA SER A 40 -2.44 -11.48 -13.95
C SER A 40 -3.08 -10.19 -14.45
N ILE A 41 -2.62 -9.03 -13.96
CA ILE A 41 -3.05 -7.71 -14.44
C ILE A 41 -2.66 -7.53 -15.90
N VAL A 42 -1.40 -7.76 -16.27
CA VAL A 42 -0.93 -7.62 -17.66
C VAL A 42 -1.71 -8.53 -18.58
N SER A 43 -1.96 -9.78 -18.19
CA SER A 43 -2.74 -10.74 -18.98
C SER A 43 -4.18 -10.27 -19.20
N LYS A 44 -4.80 -9.68 -18.18
CA LYS A 44 -6.15 -9.11 -18.29
C LYS A 44 -6.17 -7.88 -19.19
N LEU A 45 -5.21 -6.97 -19.03
CA LEU A 45 -5.08 -5.77 -19.85
C LEU A 45 -4.72 -6.10 -21.31
N ASP A 46 -3.91 -7.13 -21.56
CA ASP A 46 -3.59 -7.60 -22.91
C ASP A 46 -4.84 -8.02 -23.68
N LYS A 47 -5.69 -8.83 -23.05
CA LYS A 47 -6.96 -9.28 -23.63
C LYS A 47 -7.92 -8.12 -23.91
N SER A 48 -7.93 -7.09 -23.06
CA SER A 48 -8.87 -5.97 -23.19
C SER A 48 -8.37 -4.86 -24.11
N LEU A 49 -7.06 -4.61 -24.18
CA LEU A 49 -6.46 -3.46 -24.87
C LEU A 49 -5.69 -3.86 -26.13
N LEU A 50 -5.59 -5.16 -26.42
CA LEU A 50 -4.83 -5.74 -27.53
C LEU A 50 -3.38 -5.22 -27.53
N LEU A 51 -2.65 -5.49 -26.45
CA LEU A 51 -1.32 -4.94 -26.26
C LEU A 51 -0.33 -5.58 -27.25
N THR A 52 0.56 -4.76 -27.80
CA THR A 52 1.65 -5.23 -28.66
C THR A 52 2.73 -5.92 -27.84
N ASP A 53 3.54 -6.76 -28.48
CA ASP A 53 4.67 -7.45 -27.83
C ASP A 53 5.71 -6.48 -27.27
N LYS A 54 5.80 -5.27 -27.82
CA LYS A 54 6.66 -4.19 -27.28
C LYS A 54 6.07 -3.54 -26.03
N GLN A 55 4.74 -3.51 -25.89
CA GLN A 55 4.06 -2.89 -24.77
C GLN A 55 4.05 -3.80 -23.54
N LYS A 56 3.80 -5.10 -23.71
CA LYS A 56 3.67 -6.09 -22.61
C LYS A 56 4.81 -6.07 -21.60
N PRO A 57 6.10 -6.18 -21.97
CA PRO A 57 7.20 -6.20 -20.99
C PRO A 57 7.37 -4.86 -20.26
N ARG A 58 7.09 -3.74 -20.94
CA ARG A 58 7.12 -2.41 -20.33
C ARG A 58 5.98 -2.23 -19.34
N LEU A 59 4.77 -2.69 -19.70
CA LEU A 59 3.61 -2.67 -18.81
C LEU A 59 3.87 -3.53 -17.57
N LEU A 60 4.42 -4.73 -17.75
CA LEU A 60 4.77 -5.62 -16.64
C LEU A 60 5.74 -4.93 -15.66
N THR A 61 6.76 -4.26 -16.18
CA THR A 61 7.71 -3.50 -15.33
C THR A 61 7.02 -2.39 -14.55
N ILE A 62 6.14 -1.62 -15.21
CA ILE A 62 5.40 -0.52 -14.59
C ILE A 62 4.47 -1.03 -13.49
N VAL A 63 3.68 -2.07 -13.78
CA VAL A 63 2.72 -2.66 -12.82
C VAL A 63 3.46 -3.29 -11.65
N THR A 64 4.53 -4.05 -11.90
CA THR A 64 5.35 -4.66 -10.84
C THR A 64 5.90 -3.60 -9.90
N THR A 65 6.49 -2.52 -10.45
CA THR A 65 7.03 -1.41 -9.64
C THR A 65 5.94 -0.75 -8.79
N TYR A 66 4.77 -0.50 -9.38
CA TYR A 66 3.63 0.09 -8.67
C TYR A 66 3.16 -0.82 -7.51
N LEU A 67 3.02 -2.12 -7.75
CA LEU A 67 2.59 -3.08 -6.72
C LEU A 67 3.61 -3.24 -5.60
N GLN A 68 4.92 -3.24 -5.91
CA GLN A 68 5.98 -3.23 -4.89
C GLN A 68 5.86 -1.99 -3.98
N GLN A 69 5.68 -0.81 -4.57
CA GLN A 69 5.44 0.42 -3.81
C GLN A 69 4.17 0.32 -2.96
N LYS A 70 3.12 -0.34 -3.47
CA LYS A 70 1.84 -0.49 -2.78
C LYS A 70 1.96 -1.35 -1.53
N VAL A 71 2.65 -2.49 -1.65
CA VAL A 71 2.95 -3.37 -0.51
C VAL A 71 3.72 -2.60 0.57
N ASN A 72 4.70 -1.77 0.17
CA ASN A 72 5.50 -1.00 1.13
C ASN A 72 4.71 0.05 1.92
N ILE A 73 3.58 0.54 1.39
CA ILE A 73 2.72 1.49 2.10
C ILE A 73 1.57 0.82 2.84
N GLN A 74 1.33 -0.49 2.64
CA GLN A 74 0.18 -1.20 3.18
C GLN A 74 0.04 -1.13 4.72
N PRO A 75 1.14 -1.16 5.52
CA PRO A 75 1.04 -0.97 6.98
C PRO A 75 0.40 0.36 7.40
N LEU A 76 0.50 1.40 6.55
CA LEU A 76 -0.10 2.71 6.84
C LEU A 76 -1.63 2.66 6.85
N GLN A 77 -2.27 1.66 6.25
CA GLN A 77 -3.73 1.51 6.35
C GLN A 77 -4.21 1.41 7.79
N GLN A 78 -3.40 0.80 8.67
CA GLN A 78 -3.72 0.62 10.08
C GLN A 78 -3.19 1.77 10.95
N THR A 79 -1.99 2.28 10.63
CA THR A 79 -1.29 3.24 11.50
C THR A 79 -1.49 4.70 11.11
N ASN A 80 -1.73 4.99 9.83
CA ASN A 80 -1.89 6.37 9.32
C ASN A 80 -2.64 6.41 7.98
N LYS A 81 -3.97 6.32 8.04
CA LYS A 81 -4.85 6.30 6.86
C LYS A 81 -4.67 7.51 5.94
N LYS A 82 -4.43 8.71 6.49
CA LYS A 82 -4.18 9.92 5.69
C LYS A 82 -2.91 9.77 4.84
N ALA A 83 -1.81 9.32 5.46
CA ALA A 83 -0.56 9.08 4.75
C ALA A 83 -0.68 7.96 3.70
N TYR A 84 -1.43 6.89 4.01
CA TYR A 84 -1.75 5.84 3.05
C TYR A 84 -2.43 6.43 1.80
N THR A 85 -3.54 7.15 1.98
CA THR A 85 -4.31 7.74 0.88
C THR A 85 -3.48 8.71 0.05
N THR A 86 -2.69 9.59 0.70
CA THR A 86 -1.81 10.52 -0.03
C THR A 86 -0.78 9.79 -0.88
N LYS A 87 -0.13 8.74 -0.33
CA LYS A 87 0.86 7.95 -1.06
C LYS A 87 0.22 7.14 -2.18
N LEU A 88 -0.92 6.51 -1.94
CA LEU A 88 -1.66 5.77 -2.96
C LEU A 88 -2.03 6.67 -4.14
N ASN A 89 -2.58 7.87 -3.88
CA ASN A 89 -2.92 8.84 -4.92
C ASN A 89 -1.68 9.27 -5.72
N SER A 90 -0.56 9.54 -5.04
CA SER A 90 0.71 9.89 -5.70
C SER A 90 1.21 8.75 -6.61
N MET A 91 1.14 7.51 -6.14
CA MET A 91 1.51 6.34 -6.92
C MET A 91 0.59 6.12 -8.12
N GLN A 92 -0.72 6.33 -7.96
CA GLN A 92 -1.68 6.24 -9.07
C GLN A 92 -1.38 7.28 -10.14
N ASN A 93 -1.10 8.53 -9.75
CA ASN A 93 -0.65 9.55 -10.70
C ASN A 93 0.64 9.12 -11.42
N GLY A 94 1.60 8.57 -10.68
CA GLY A 94 2.83 8.00 -11.26
C GLY A 94 2.56 6.86 -12.25
N LEU A 95 1.62 5.97 -11.95
CA LEU A 95 1.16 4.91 -12.84
C LEU A 95 0.58 5.50 -14.12
N HIS A 96 -0.39 6.41 -14.02
CA HIS A 96 -1.00 7.07 -15.19
C HIS A 96 0.03 7.80 -16.06
N ASN A 97 0.97 8.50 -15.46
CA ASN A 97 2.05 9.19 -16.18
C ASN A 97 2.94 8.24 -16.98
N LYS A 98 3.16 7.02 -16.49
CA LYS A 98 3.92 5.98 -17.20
C LYS A 98 3.09 5.25 -18.26
N LEU A 99 1.78 5.12 -18.05
CA LEU A 99 0.87 4.46 -18.99
C LEU A 99 0.55 5.32 -20.21
N LYS A 100 0.38 6.64 -20.06
CA LYS A 100 0.08 7.56 -21.18
C LYS A 100 1.05 7.45 -22.37
N PRO A 101 2.38 7.44 -22.20
CA PRO A 101 3.32 7.27 -23.32
C PRO A 101 3.51 5.81 -23.75
N LEU A 102 3.00 4.84 -22.99
CA LEU A 102 3.09 3.41 -23.33
C LEU A 102 1.91 2.96 -24.21
N LEU A 103 0.71 3.45 -23.89
CA LEU A 103 -0.53 3.09 -24.54
C LEU A 103 -0.89 4.11 -25.64
N THR A 104 -1.62 3.66 -26.67
CA THR A 104 -2.26 4.61 -27.58
C THR A 104 -3.38 5.38 -26.88
N LEU A 105 -3.85 6.48 -27.47
CA LEU A 105 -4.97 7.25 -26.92
C LEU A 105 -6.22 6.38 -26.70
N THR A 106 -6.54 5.51 -27.67
CA THR A 106 -7.66 4.57 -27.59
C THR A 106 -7.47 3.58 -26.44
N GLN A 107 -6.31 2.92 -26.38
CA GLN A 107 -6.00 1.96 -25.31
C GLN A 107 -6.01 2.61 -23.93
N TYR A 108 -5.53 3.85 -23.81
CA TYR A 108 -5.55 4.56 -22.54
C TYR A 108 -6.99 4.90 -22.10
N THR A 109 -7.85 5.29 -23.05
CA THR A 109 -9.27 5.57 -22.78
C THR A 109 -10.01 4.31 -22.35
N GLU A 110 -9.79 3.20 -23.04
CA GLU A 110 -10.32 1.88 -22.66
C GLU A 110 -9.81 1.45 -21.28
N PHE A 111 -8.51 1.62 -21.00
CA PHE A 111 -7.94 1.35 -19.68
C PHE A 111 -8.62 2.15 -18.57
N MET A 112 -9.00 3.41 -18.80
CA MET A 112 -9.79 4.19 -17.82
C MET A 112 -11.17 3.58 -17.59
N GLY A 113 -11.80 3.06 -18.66
CA GLY A 113 -13.10 2.39 -18.61
C GLY A 113 -13.10 1.05 -17.87
N LEU A 114 -11.93 0.40 -17.73
CA LEU A 114 -11.78 -0.87 -17.02
C LEU A 114 -11.72 -0.72 -15.49
N LYS A 115 -11.74 0.51 -14.97
CA LYS A 115 -11.72 0.78 -13.52
C LYS A 115 -12.95 0.16 -12.83
N PRO A 116 -12.77 -0.75 -11.84
CA PRO A 116 -13.89 -1.22 -11.02
C PRO A 116 -14.54 -0.07 -10.26
N LYS A 117 -15.86 -0.15 -9.99
CA LYS A 117 -16.58 0.89 -9.22
C LYS A 117 -16.13 0.94 -7.76
N THR A 118 -15.82 -0.22 -7.19
CA THR A 118 -15.34 -0.43 -5.83
C THR A 118 -14.24 -1.47 -5.84
N PHE A 119 -13.54 -1.65 -4.72
CA PHE A 119 -12.64 -2.78 -4.55
C PHE A 119 -13.43 -4.09 -4.70
N ASP A 120 -12.92 -4.96 -5.55
CA ASP A 120 -13.44 -6.29 -5.84
C ASP A 120 -12.26 -7.27 -5.86
N GLU A 121 -12.24 -8.21 -4.92
CA GLU A 121 -11.18 -9.20 -4.75
C GLU A 121 -11.08 -10.17 -5.93
N THR A 122 -12.17 -10.38 -6.67
CA THR A 122 -12.20 -11.24 -7.86
C THR A 122 -11.69 -10.52 -9.11
N ASN A 123 -11.63 -9.19 -9.08
CA ASN A 123 -11.11 -8.38 -10.16
C ASN A 123 -9.71 -7.88 -9.84
N VAL A 124 -8.69 -8.52 -10.43
CA VAL A 124 -7.29 -8.17 -10.20
C VAL A 124 -6.96 -6.69 -10.52
N LEU A 125 -7.75 -6.02 -11.38
CA LEU A 125 -7.54 -4.60 -11.67
C LEU A 125 -7.83 -3.69 -10.47
N SER A 126 -8.62 -4.16 -9.50
CA SER A 126 -8.85 -3.44 -8.23
C SER A 126 -7.53 -3.06 -7.55
N GLN A 127 -6.49 -3.86 -7.75
CA GLN A 127 -5.16 -3.60 -7.19
C GLN A 127 -4.50 -2.32 -7.72
N LEU A 128 -4.91 -1.80 -8.88
CA LEU A 128 -4.40 -0.55 -9.44
C LEU A 128 -5.12 0.71 -8.89
N TYR A 129 -6.27 0.54 -8.23
CA TYR A 129 -7.16 1.66 -7.89
C TYR A 129 -7.45 1.83 -6.39
N TYR A 130 -7.30 0.78 -5.57
CA TYR A 130 -7.66 0.78 -4.14
C TYR A 130 -6.56 0.11 -3.32
#